data_AF-E0PGD4-F1
#
_entry.id   AF-E0PGD4-F1
#
_cell.length_a   1.000
_cell.length_b   1.000
_cell.length_c   1.000
_cell.angle_alpha   90.00
_cell.angle_beta   90.00
_cell.angle_gamma   90.00
#
_symmetry.space_group_name_H-M   'P 1'
#
loop_
_entity.id
_entity.type
_entity.pdbx_description
1 polymer ?
#
loop_
_entity_poly.entity_id
_entity_poly.type
_entity_poly.pdbx_seq_one_letter_code
_entity_poly.pdbx_strand_id
1 'polypeptide(L)'
;MALLKNRLKWHLKHPAVPYIGFHGLCHTHATIMLNAGIQPKDLQYRLEHSNISMTLNTYVHVTKEGAKNSASFFEYAINAFGE
;
A
#
# COMPACT_ATOMS: atom_id res chain seq x y z
N MET A 1 -13.24 -21.47 -2.94
CA MET A 1 -13.04 -20.52 -1.81
C MET A 1 -13.17 -21.13 -0.41
N ALA A 2 -14.13 -22.02 -0.13
CA ALA A 2 -14.32 -22.58 1.22
C ALA A 2 -13.11 -23.37 1.77
N LEU A 3 -12.44 -24.17 0.93
CA LEU A 3 -11.24 -24.94 1.33
C LEU A 3 -10.05 -24.04 1.70
N LEU A 4 -9.80 -22.99 0.91
CA LEU A 4 -8.77 -21.98 1.23
C LEU A 4 -9.10 -21.31 2.57
N LYS A 5 -10.38 -20.94 2.77
CA LYS A 5 -10.84 -20.34 4.02
C LYS A 5 -10.58 -21.20 5.24
N ASN A 6 -10.84 -22.50 5.13
CA ASN A 6 -10.61 -23.44 6.23
C ASN A 6 -9.12 -23.66 6.51
N ARG A 7 -8.27 -23.72 5.47
CA ARG A 7 -6.81 -23.79 5.64
C ARG A 7 -6.23 -22.54 6.29
N LEU A 8 -6.60 -21.35 5.82
CA LEU A 8 -6.14 -20.10 6.44
C LEU A 8 -6.57 -20.02 7.90
N LYS A 9 -7.83 -20.38 8.20
CA LYS A 9 -8.31 -20.49 9.59
C LYS A 9 -7.47 -21.45 10.42
N TRP A 10 -7.01 -22.57 9.85
CA TRP A 10 -6.18 -23.54 10.56
C TRP A 10 -4.81 -22.94 10.91
N HIS A 11 -4.14 -22.28 9.95
CA HIS A 11 -2.85 -21.63 10.20
C HIS A 11 -2.93 -20.44 11.15
N LEU A 12 -4.02 -19.67 11.10
CA LEU A 12 -4.24 -18.51 11.97
C LEU A 12 -4.76 -18.87 13.38
N LYS A 13 -4.88 -20.16 13.74
CA LYS A 13 -5.20 -20.60 15.12
C LYS A 13 -4.00 -20.55 16.06
N HIS A 14 -2.80 -20.25 15.55
CA HIS A 14 -1.63 -20.14 16.39
C HIS A 14 -1.78 -18.93 17.33
N PRO A 15 -1.63 -19.09 18.66
CA PRO A 15 -1.92 -18.02 19.62
C PRO A 15 -1.05 -16.77 19.45
N ALA A 16 0.09 -16.90 18.77
CA ALA A 16 0.99 -15.79 18.45
C ALA A 16 0.60 -14.98 17.20
N VAL A 17 -0.38 -15.42 16.40
CA VAL A 17 -0.73 -14.77 15.13
C VAL A 17 -2.18 -14.31 15.14
N PRO A 18 -2.46 -13.00 15.01
CA PRO A 18 -3.83 -12.50 14.96
C PRO A 18 -4.56 -12.99 13.71
N TYR A 19 -5.86 -13.25 13.85
CA TYR A 19 -6.70 -13.63 12.72
C TYR A 19 -7.01 -12.40 11.84
N ILE A 20 -6.36 -12.31 10.68
CA ILE A 20 -6.48 -11.18 9.75
C ILE A 20 -7.42 -11.44 8.55
N GLY A 21 -7.95 -12.66 8.42
CA GLY A 21 -8.78 -13.08 7.28
C GLY A 21 -8.05 -13.01 5.93
N PHE A 22 -8.76 -13.27 4.82
CA PHE A 22 -8.16 -13.21 3.47
C PHE A 22 -7.83 -11.78 3.04
N HIS A 23 -8.68 -10.82 3.44
CA HIS A 23 -8.48 -9.43 3.05
C HIS A 23 -7.23 -8.83 3.70
N GLY A 24 -6.85 -9.29 4.91
CA GLY A 24 -5.58 -8.92 5.54
C GLY A 24 -4.36 -9.26 4.68
N LEU A 25 -4.38 -10.39 3.97
CA LEU A 25 -3.30 -10.76 3.05
C LEU A 25 -3.23 -9.80 1.85
N CYS A 26 -4.37 -9.34 1.33
CA CYS A 26 -4.41 -8.33 0.28
C CYS A 26 -3.82 -7.00 0.77
N HIS A 27 -4.06 -6.61 2.02
CA HIS A 27 -3.44 -5.44 2.61
C HIS A 27 -1.92 -5.60 2.73
N THR A 28 -1.44 -6.74 3.25
CA THR A 28 0.00 -7.03 3.33
C THR A 28 0.67 -6.96 1.96
N HIS A 29 0.04 -7.56 0.94
CA HIS A 29 0.52 -7.52 -0.44
C HIS A 29 0.62 -6.08 -0.98
N ALA A 30 -0.42 -5.27 -0.76
CA ALA A 30 -0.43 -3.87 -1.19
C ALA A 30 0.67 -3.03 -0.50
N THR A 31 0.84 -3.19 0.82
CA THR A 31 1.89 -2.51 1.58
C THR A 31 3.29 -2.88 1.08
N ILE A 32 3.56 -4.16 0.83
CA ILE A 32 4.86 -4.62 0.30
C ILE A 32 5.15 -3.96 -1.06
N MET A 33 4.15 -3.87 -1.93
CA MET A 33 4.32 -3.28 -3.26
C MET A 33 4.63 -1.78 -3.23
N LEU A 34 3.95 -1.02 -2.38
CA LEU A 34 4.22 0.41 -2.23
C LEU A 34 5.59 0.64 -1.61
N ASN A 35 5.98 -0.16 -0.62
CA ASN A 35 7.31 -0.09 -0.03
C ASN A 35 8.41 -0.46 -1.03
N ALA A 36 8.11 -1.30 -2.03
CA ALA A 36 9.01 -1.59 -3.15
C ALA A 36 9.05 -0.48 -4.21
N GLY A 37 8.34 0.64 -4.01
CA GLY A 37 8.35 1.80 -4.91
C GLY A 37 7.43 1.67 -6.13
N ILE A 38 6.51 0.69 -6.16
CA ILE A 38 5.51 0.61 -7.23
C ILE A 38 4.62 1.84 -7.19
N GLN A 39 4.30 2.40 -8.37
CA GLN A 39 3.41 3.54 -8.44
C GLN A 39 1.98 3.15 -7.99
N PRO A 40 1.29 3.99 -7.21
CA PRO A 40 -0.06 3.69 -6.71
C PRO A 40 -1.09 3.36 -7.82
N LYS A 41 -0.90 3.89 -9.03
CA LYS A 41 -1.77 3.62 -10.18
C LYS A 41 -1.60 2.20 -10.72
N ASP A 42 -0.37 1.71 -10.77
CA ASP A 42 -0.07 0.33 -11.18
C ASP A 42 -0.59 -0.66 -10.12
N LEU A 43 -0.44 -0.29 -8.84
CA LEU A 43 -1.03 -1.07 -7.74
C LEU A 43 -2.56 -1.09 -7.81
N GLN A 44 -3.20 0.05 -8.14
CA GLN A 44 -4.65 0.12 -8.34
C GLN A 44 -5.11 -0.88 -9.41
N TYR A 45 -4.42 -0.91 -10.57
CA TYR A 45 -4.73 -1.84 -11.65
C TYR A 45 -4.55 -3.30 -11.20
N ARG A 46 -3.44 -3.59 -10.51
CA ARG A 46 -3.12 -4.94 -10.01
C ARG A 46 -4.09 -5.46 -8.95
N LEU A 47 -4.65 -4.58 -8.12
CA LEU A 47 -5.65 -4.93 -7.11
C LEU A 47 -7.10 -4.85 -7.64
N GLU A 48 -7.27 -4.49 -8.92
CA GLU A 48 -8.57 -4.29 -9.56
C GLU A 48 -9.47 -3.30 -8.80
N HIS A 49 -8.85 -2.27 -8.21
CA HIS A 49 -9.59 -1.23 -7.50
C HIS A 49 -10.24 -0.28 -8.50
N SER A 50 -11.56 -0.21 -8.49
CA SER A 50 -12.33 0.72 -9.35
C SER A 50 -12.04 2.19 -9.06
N ASN A 51 -11.61 2.52 -7.84
CA ASN A 51 -11.30 3.88 -7.40
C ASN A 51 -9.88 3.96 -6.82
N ILE A 52 -9.07 4.89 -7.35
CA ILE A 52 -7.70 5.13 -6.87
C ILE A 52 -7.66 5.60 -5.41
N SER A 53 -8.70 6.32 -4.96
CA SER A 53 -8.81 6.79 -3.58
C SER A 53 -8.84 5.62 -2.58
N MET A 54 -9.32 4.43 -2.97
CA MET A 54 -9.21 3.24 -2.11
C MET A 54 -7.75 2.86 -1.88
N THR A 55 -6.94 2.84 -2.94
CA THR A 55 -5.50 2.51 -2.85
C THR A 55 -4.73 3.58 -2.08
N LEU A 56 -4.95 4.86 -2.41
CA LEU A 56 -4.24 5.98 -1.80
C LEU A 56 -4.60 6.12 -0.31
N ASN A 57 -5.88 6.16 0.05
CA ASN A 57 -6.28 6.37 1.44
C ASN A 57 -5.93 5.18 2.35
N THR A 58 -5.93 3.96 1.81
CA THR A 58 -5.70 2.74 2.61
C THR A 58 -4.22 2.44 2.79
N TYR A 59 -3.39 2.74 1.79
CA TYR A 59 -2.02 2.23 1.77
C TYR A 59 -0.94 3.31 1.62
N VAL A 60 -1.31 4.52 1.18
CA VAL A 60 -0.37 5.64 1.05
C VAL A 60 -0.60 6.59 2.22
N HIS A 61 0.22 6.45 3.26
CA HIS A 61 0.20 7.38 4.37
C HIS A 61 1.20 8.51 4.13
N VAL A 62 0.73 9.75 4.23
CA VAL A 62 1.61 10.92 4.23
C VAL A 62 2.42 10.90 5.52
N THR A 63 3.74 10.82 5.39
CA THR A 63 4.66 11.01 6.52
C THR A 63 5.10 12.48 6.58
N LYS A 64 5.38 12.99 7.78
CA LYS A 64 5.92 14.36 7.95
C LYS A 64 7.23 14.57 7.16
N GLU A 65 8.02 13.52 7.03
CA GLU A 65 9.26 13.50 6.26
C GLU A 65 9.00 13.57 4.75
N GLY A 66 8.04 12.78 4.24
CA GLY A 66 7.63 12.85 2.83
C GLY A 66 7.08 14.23 2.45
N ALA A 67 6.32 14.88 3.35
CA ALA A 67 5.83 16.23 3.13
C ALA A 67 6.95 17.28 3.03
N LYS A 68 7.96 17.20 3.90
CA LYS A 68 9.16 18.06 3.84
C LYS A 68 9.95 17.84 2.55
N ASN A 69 10.19 16.58 2.20
CA ASN A 69 10.93 16.22 0.99
C ASN A 69 10.21 16.73 -0.28
N SER A 70 8.87 16.70 -0.30
CA SER A 70 8.07 17.23 -1.42
C SER A 70 8.29 18.74 -1.64
N ALA A 71 8.32 19.52 -0.56
CA ALA A 71 8.60 20.96 -0.64
C ALA A 71 10.01 21.24 -1.20
N SER A 72 11.02 20.52 -0.70
CA SER A 72 12.40 20.64 -1.20
C SER A 72 12.55 20.21 -2.66
N PHE A 73 11.85 19.16 -3.09
CA PHE A 73 11.83 18.73 -4.49
C PHE A 73 11.22 19.79 -5.40
N PHE A 74 10.13 20.43 -4.95
CA PHE A 74 9.49 21.49 -5.70
C PHE A 74 10.41 22.71 -5.84
N GLU A 75 11.06 23.15 -4.76
CA GLU A 75 12.05 24.23 -4.80
C GLU A 75 13.19 23.92 -5.79
N TYR A 76 13.74 22.71 -5.72
CA TYR A 76 14.77 22.27 -6.66
C TYR A 76 14.29 22.31 -8.11
N ALA A 77 13.09 21.79 -8.39
CA ALA A 77 12.52 21.77 -9.73
C ALA A 77 12.35 23.20 -10.29
N ILE A 78 11.77 24.12 -9.49
CA ILE A 78 11.58 25.52 -9.91
C ILE A 78 12.93 26.19 -10.23
N ASN A 79 13.96 25.97 -9.40
CA ASN A 79 15.28 26.54 -9.65
C ASN A 79 15.95 25.95 -10.90
N ALA A 80 15.74 24.65 -11.17
CA ALA A 80 16.30 23.98 -12.35
C ALA A 80 15.63 24.39 -13.67
N PHE A 81 14.39 24.89 -13.64
CA PHE A 81 13.68 25.43 -14.82
C PHE A 81 13.89 26.94 -15.01
N GLY A 82 14.56 27.60 -14.06
CA GLY A 82 14.80 29.04 -14.07
C GLY A 82 16.11 29.48 -14.72
N GLU A 83 16.98 28.53 -15.12
CA GLU A 83 18.16 28.75 -15.97
C GLU A 83 17.88 28.33 -17.42
#